data_AF-A0A2H0STS6-F1
#
_entry.id   AF-A0A2H0STS6-F1
#
_cell.length_a   1.000
_cell.length_b   1.000
_cell.length_c   1.000
_cell.angle_alpha   90.00
_cell.angle_beta   90.00
_cell.angle_gamma   90.00
#
_symmetry.space_group_name_H-M   'P 1'
#
loop_
_entity.id
_entity.type
_entity.pdbx_description
1 polymer ?
#
loop_
_entity_poly.entity_id
_entity_poly.type
_entity_poly.pdbx_seq_one_letter_code
_entity_poly.pdbx_strand_id
1 'polypeptide(L)'
;MKKIIQIPKIKKHCTIKSVAIFGSADVDEKHPLYLEVFKVARYLAYHNKVVIDGGGPGVMAAATKGAESAGGETLTVTFDPSDMPEFEGQDNK
;
A
#
# COMPACT_ATOMS: atom_id res chain seq x y z
N MET A 1 -1.22 -45.83 28.01
CA MET A 1 -0.43 -45.33 26.85
C MET A 1 -0.70 -43.84 26.67
N LYS A 2 0.31 -42.97 26.80
CA LYS A 2 0.14 -41.52 26.56
C LYS A 2 0.05 -41.29 25.04
N LYS A 3 -1.08 -40.77 24.57
CA LYS A 3 -1.27 -40.38 23.16
C LYS A 3 -0.43 -39.13 22.93
N ILE A 4 0.62 -39.24 22.11
CA ILE A 4 1.41 -38.08 21.68
C ILE A 4 0.56 -37.35 20.63
N ILE A 5 -0.06 -36.24 21.04
CA ILE A 5 -0.83 -35.39 20.14
C ILE A 5 0.18 -34.50 19.42
N GLN A 6 0.51 -34.83 18.16
CA GLN A 6 1.22 -33.90 17.29
C GLN A 6 0.27 -32.78 16.88
N ILE A 7 0.47 -31.60 17.45
CA ILE A 7 -0.22 -30.39 17.02
C ILE A 7 0.46 -29.92 15.73
N PRO A 8 -0.23 -29.88 14.58
CA PRO A 8 0.36 -29.39 13.35
C PRO A 8 0.78 -27.92 13.50
N LYS A 9 1.94 -27.55 12.95
CA LYS A 9 2.38 -26.14 12.88
C LYS A 9 1.30 -25.31 12.18
N ILE A 10 0.95 -24.16 12.76
CA ILE A 10 0.04 -23.18 12.16
C ILE A 10 0.51 -22.87 10.74
N LYS A 11 -0.31 -23.19 9.74
CA LYS A 11 -0.07 -22.79 8.35
C LYS A 11 -0.37 -21.29 8.24
N LYS A 12 0.66 -20.44 8.10
CA LYS A 12 0.45 -19.04 7.69
C LYS A 12 -0.04 -19.03 6.24
N HIS A 13 -1.33 -18.83 6.04
CA HIS A 13 -1.96 -18.90 4.71
C HIS A 13 -1.69 -17.68 3.81
N CYS A 14 -1.02 -16.63 4.31
CA CYS A 14 -0.67 -15.46 3.51
C CYS A 14 0.84 -15.17 3.62
N THR A 15 1.59 -15.61 2.60
CA THR A 15 3.03 -15.38 2.43
C THR A 15 3.34 -14.04 1.77
N ILE A 16 2.33 -13.33 1.27
CA ILE A 16 2.48 -12.01 0.65
C ILE A 16 3.02 -11.06 1.72
N LYS A 17 4.18 -10.46 1.46
CA LYS A 17 4.81 -9.46 2.33
C LYS A 17 4.52 -8.04 1.89
N SER A 18 4.42 -7.82 0.59
CA SER A 18 4.27 -6.50 0.00
C SER A 18 3.13 -6.50 -1.01
N VAL A 19 2.42 -5.37 -1.09
CA VAL A 19 1.29 -5.18 -2.01
C VAL A 19 1.49 -3.87 -2.74
N ALA A 20 1.55 -3.93 -4.07
CA ALA A 20 1.59 -2.75 -4.91
C ALA A 20 0.16 -2.24 -5.20
N ILE A 21 -0.06 -0.93 -5.06
CA ILE A 21 -1.33 -0.28 -5.33
C ILE A 21 -1.14 0.69 -6.50
N PHE A 22 -1.99 0.56 -7.51
CA PHE A 22 -2.01 1.42 -8.69
C PHE A 22 -3.37 2.11 -8.82
N GLY A 23 -3.38 3.30 -9.41
CA GLY A 23 -4.59 4.01 -9.75
C GLY A 23 -4.30 5.44 -10.21
N SER A 24 -5.37 6.21 -10.41
CA SER A 24 -5.31 7.54 -10.98
C SER A 24 -4.60 8.56 -10.07
N ALA A 25 -3.79 9.41 -10.69
CA ALA A 25 -3.20 10.62 -10.10
C ALA A 25 -4.23 11.73 -9.86
N ASP A 26 -5.31 11.76 -10.66
CA ASP A 26 -6.34 12.81 -10.69
C ASP A 26 -7.50 12.50 -9.74
N VAL A 27 -7.18 12.25 -8.47
CA VAL A 27 -8.17 11.95 -7.43
C VAL A 27 -7.88 12.80 -6.19
N ASP A 28 -8.82 13.63 -5.77
CA ASP A 28 -8.65 14.43 -4.56
C ASP A 28 -8.93 13.64 -3.28
N GLU A 29 -8.53 14.18 -2.12
CA GLU A 29 -8.63 13.52 -0.82
C GLU A 29 -10.08 13.30 -0.33
N LYS A 30 -11.05 14.02 -0.89
CA LYS A 30 -12.48 13.89 -0.56
C LYS A 30 -13.18 12.89 -1.47
N HIS A 31 -12.55 12.52 -2.59
CA HIS A 31 -13.11 11.59 -3.55
C HIS A 31 -13.30 10.19 -2.92
N PRO A 32 -14.43 9.49 -3.17
CA PRO A 32 -14.70 8.18 -2.58
C PRO A 32 -13.57 7.16 -2.79
N LEU A 33 -12.99 7.10 -4.00
CA LEU A 33 -11.88 6.22 -4.32
C LEU A 33 -10.65 6.47 -3.43
N TYR A 34 -10.31 7.73 -3.15
CA TYR A 34 -9.19 8.07 -2.27
C TYR A 34 -9.42 7.50 -0.87
N LEU A 35 -10.63 7.72 -0.32
CA LEU A 35 -11.00 7.27 1.02
C LEU A 35 -11.02 5.73 1.12
N GLU A 36 -11.42 5.04 0.05
CA GLU A 36 -11.41 3.58 -0.01
C GLU A 36 -9.98 3.03 -0.07
N VAL A 37 -9.13 3.58 -0.93
CA VAL A 37 -7.72 3.19 -1.02
C VAL A 37 -7.02 3.41 0.30
N PHE A 38 -7.23 4.56 0.95
CA PHE A 38 -6.69 4.86 2.27
C PHE A 38 -7.05 3.76 3.29
N LYS A 39 -8.33 3.36 3.34
CA LYS A 39 -8.81 2.31 4.27
C LYS A 39 -8.17 0.96 3.96
N VAL A 40 -8.05 0.60 2.68
CA VAL A 40 -7.41 -0.65 2.24
C VAL A 40 -5.93 -0.66 2.62
N ALA A 41 -5.19 0.40 2.31
CA ALA A 41 -3.77 0.50 2.63
C ALA A 41 -3.51 0.47 4.14
N ARG A 42 -4.34 1.17 4.93
CA ARG A 42 -4.31 1.10 6.40
C ARG A 42 -4.52 -0.33 6.91
N TYR A 43 -5.47 -1.05 6.35
CA TYR A 43 -5.74 -2.44 6.72
C TYR A 43 -4.58 -3.37 6.38
N LEU A 44 -3.98 -3.21 5.19
CA LEU A 44 -2.80 -3.96 4.78
C LEU A 44 -1.62 -3.71 5.71
N ALA A 45 -1.32 -2.45 6.01
CA ALA A 45 -0.26 -2.04 6.93
C ALA A 45 -0.46 -2.62 8.35
N TYR A 46 -1.69 -2.55 8.88
CA TYR A 46 -2.04 -3.15 10.17
C TYR A 46 -1.74 -4.66 10.22
N HIS A 47 -1.82 -5.35 9.08
CA HIS A 47 -1.48 -6.77 8.94
C HIS A 47 -0.02 -7.01 8.53
N ASN A 48 0.88 -6.06 8.80
CA ASN A 48 2.31 -6.12 8.52
C ASN A 48 2.60 -6.40 7.04
N LYS A 49 1.84 -5.75 6.15
CA LYS A 49 2.13 -5.72 4.72
C LYS A 49 2.79 -4.39 4.37
N VAL A 50 3.87 -4.46 3.59
CA VAL A 50 4.50 -3.27 3.01
C VAL A 50 3.64 -2.80 1.85
N VAL A 51 3.27 -1.51 1.84
CA VAL A 51 2.52 -0.91 0.73
C VAL A 51 3.52 -0.31 -0.26
N ILE A 52 3.34 -0.63 -1.54
CA ILE A 52 4.22 -0.15 -2.62
C ILE A 52 3.39 0.69 -3.59
N ASP A 53 3.91 1.84 -4.03
CA ASP A 53 3.28 2.68 -5.05
C ASP A 53 4.30 3.50 -5.86
N GLY A 54 3.81 4.40 -6.71
CA GLY A 54 4.64 5.28 -7.56
C GLY A 54 4.99 6.64 -6.96
N GLY A 55 4.53 6.96 -5.74
CA GLY A 55 4.87 8.20 -5.03
C GLY A 55 4.19 9.47 -5.53
N GLY A 56 3.28 9.37 -6.49
CA GLY A 56 2.54 10.52 -7.03
C GLY A 56 1.27 10.88 -6.24
N PRO A 57 0.44 11.79 -6.79
CA PRO A 57 -0.80 12.21 -6.16
C PRO A 57 -1.91 11.14 -6.29
N GLY A 58 -3.12 11.50 -5.87
CA GLY A 58 -4.30 10.65 -6.02
C GLY A 58 -4.22 9.34 -5.26
N VAL A 59 -4.44 8.23 -5.97
CA VAL A 59 -4.46 6.88 -5.39
C VAL A 59 -3.14 6.51 -4.73
N MET A 60 -2.01 6.96 -5.27
CA MET A 60 -0.68 6.70 -4.69
C MET A 60 -0.55 7.41 -3.33
N ALA A 61 -0.83 8.71 -3.29
CA ALA A 61 -0.87 9.45 -2.03
C ALA A 61 -1.85 8.85 -1.00
N ALA A 62 -3.02 8.37 -1.44
CA ALA A 62 -3.98 7.69 -0.56
C ALA A 62 -3.41 6.39 0.03
N ALA A 63 -2.69 5.60 -0.78
CA ALA A 63 -2.07 4.36 -0.38
C ALA A 63 -0.97 4.60 0.66
N THR A 64 -0.03 5.50 0.36
CA THR A 64 1.06 5.88 1.27
C THR A 64 0.51 6.41 2.60
N LYS A 65 -0.38 7.42 2.56
CA LYS A 65 -0.96 8.00 3.79
C LYS A 65 -1.78 6.99 4.58
N GLY A 66 -2.51 6.10 3.90
CA GLY A 66 -3.27 5.03 4.53
C GLY A 66 -2.38 4.09 5.32
N ALA A 67 -1.30 3.61 4.71
CA ALA A 67 -0.34 2.71 5.34
C ALA A 67 0.39 3.37 6.53
N GLU A 68 0.89 4.59 6.35
CA GLU A 68 1.60 5.35 7.38
C GLU A 68 0.71 5.67 8.58
N SER A 69 -0.60 5.89 8.37
CA SER A 69 -1.55 6.13 9.46
C SER A 69 -1.69 4.95 10.45
N ALA A 70 -1.27 3.74 10.05
CA ALA A 70 -1.18 2.56 10.90
C ALA A 70 0.26 2.26 11.37
N GLY A 71 1.22 3.14 11.11
CA GLY A 71 2.65 2.92 11.38
C GLY A 71 3.27 1.84 10.48
N GLY A 72 2.67 1.58 9.30
CA GLY A 72 3.18 0.61 8.34
C GLY A 72 4.34 1.14 7.51
N GLU A 73 5.09 0.21 6.91
CA GLU A 73 6.17 0.52 5.98
C GLU A 73 5.63 0.72 4.57
N THR A 74 6.14 1.75 3.89
CA THR A 74 5.84 2.08 2.49
C THR A 74 7.12 2.04 1.66
N LEU A 75 7.00 1.68 0.39
CA LEU A 75 8.09 1.74 -0.58
C LEU A 75 7.61 2.40 -1.86
N THR A 76 8.27 3.48 -2.25
CA THR A 76 7.99 4.16 -3.52
C THR A 76 8.94 3.67 -4.59
N VAL A 77 8.40 3.31 -5.75
CA VAL A 77 9.17 3.02 -6.97
C VAL A 77 8.68 3.98 -8.04
N THR A 78 9.47 5.03 -8.28
CA THR A 78 9.07 6.12 -9.17
C THR A 78 10.04 6.29 -10.34
N PHE A 79 9.54 6.94 -11.38
CA PHE A 79 10.33 7.40 -12.51
C PHE A 79 10.66 8.88 -12.28
N ASP A 80 11.93 9.27 -12.48
CA ASP A 80 12.40 10.65 -12.38
C ASP A 80 12.55 11.22 -13.80
N PRO A 81 11.51 11.87 -14.35
CA PRO A 81 11.52 12.31 -15.74
C PRO A 81 12.38 13.57 -15.94
N SER A 82 13.18 13.57 -17.02
CA SER A 82 13.78 14.79 -17.59
C SER A 82 12.96 15.24 -18.81
N ASP A 83 12.65 16.54 -18.90
CA ASP A 83 11.96 17.16 -20.04
C ASP A 83 10.54 16.62 -20.35
N MET A 84 9.81 16.14 -19.33
CA MET A 84 8.42 15.68 -19.46
C MET A 84 7.49 16.45 -18.51
N PRO A 85 7.06 17.68 -18.88
CA PRO A 85 6.26 18.55 -18.00
C PRO A 85 4.85 18.01 -17.71
N GLU A 86 4.33 17.13 -18.57
CA GLU A 86 2.97 16.56 -18.44
C GLU A 86 2.98 15.19 -17.74
N PHE A 87 4.03 14.84 -17.01
CA PHE A 87 4.07 13.58 -16.28
C PHE A 87 3.12 13.62 -15.08
N GLU A 88 1.98 12.95 -15.21
CA GLU A 88 0.92 12.88 -14.18
C GLU A 88 1.40 12.38 -12.81
N GLY A 89 2.50 11.61 -12.79
CA GLY A 89 3.05 11.01 -11.57
C GLY A 89 3.82 11.98 -10.67
N GLN A 90 4.01 13.24 -11.07
CA GLN A 90 4.67 14.24 -10.23
C GLN A 90 3.74 14.74 -9.12
N ASP A 91 4.15 14.61 -7.86
CA ASP A 91 3.55 15.34 -6.74
C ASP A 91 4.44 16.54 -6.45
N ASN A 92 4.00 17.75 -6.82
CA ASN A 92 4.76 19.00 -6.68
C ASN A 92 4.84 19.51 -5.21
N LYS A 93 4.86 18.61 -4.22
CA LYS A 93 4.98 18.97 -2.79
C LYS A 93 6.41 19.25 -2.36
#